data_AF-A0A7X3XLI3-F1
#
_entry.id   AF-A0A7X3XLI3-F1
#
_cell.length_a   1.000
_cell.length_b   1.000
_cell.length_c   1.000
_cell.angle_alpha   90.00
_cell.angle_beta   90.00
_cell.angle_gamma   90.00
#
_symmetry.space_group_name_H-M   'P 1'
#
loop_
_entity.id
_entity.type
_entity.pdbx_description
1 polymer ?
#
loop_
_entity_poly.entity_id
_entity_poly.type
_entity_poly.pdbx_seq_one_letter_code
_entity_poly.pdbx_strand_id
1 'polypeptide(L)'
;MKISYRAISAPSSLVRRLRYLSQILGLVRARPLSKDVLAIKLRNWSYTHTNDLENYKYQTGAAHSIQKKRMIQLAINYIDLAVKFGLLSQISNVYQLTRIGRILLSLVNDKSNENPNLFCLREDERIFYIYQILQQDADFLLTVINMVQSLENPDNKNLHKNFEQFFLERLEAKILTSSQEHITRRLHDRQIGAMREWGKPESYAAYIVPSRLHWLLDLGLLDATKEKNTFIYQLTEAGQNLTKTFPKLKNPNISDVTEAWFNTQFFSEVSPFMICDADLRQWKDVNDKVRHKACEKYLPEAFDKFRKTSIPKISLTQGTMYLCIRFATEWRLLTNIQELIQWFQKPRTLDNYRYEARTSARENESYFVRRHE
;
A
#
# COMPACT_ATOMS: atom_id res chain seq x y z
N MET A 1 5.04 -10.64 20.44
CA MET A 1 4.73 -10.26 19.03
C MET A 1 4.85 -8.74 18.93
N LYS A 2 5.61 -8.20 17.96
CA LYS A 2 5.83 -6.75 17.85
C LYS A 2 4.63 -6.09 17.14
N ILE A 3 3.71 -5.58 17.93
CA ILE A 3 2.54 -4.81 17.47
C ILE A 3 2.98 -3.36 17.23
N SER A 4 2.33 -2.66 16.30
CA SER A 4 2.60 -1.24 16.07
C SER A 4 1.31 -0.48 15.82
N TYR A 5 1.26 0.80 16.20
CA TYR A 5 0.19 1.71 15.82
C TYR A 5 0.46 2.28 14.42
N ARG A 6 -0.47 2.06 13.50
CA ARG A 6 -0.38 2.37 12.07
C ARG A 6 -1.64 3.11 11.63
N ALA A 7 -1.61 4.43 11.72
CA ALA A 7 -2.68 5.27 11.27
C ALA A 7 -2.12 6.56 10.68
N ILE A 8 -2.47 6.82 9.43
CA ILE A 8 -2.17 8.07 8.76
C ILE A 8 -3.22 9.06 9.21
N SER A 9 -2.78 10.12 9.91
CA SER A 9 -3.63 11.23 10.34
C SER A 9 -4.55 11.66 9.19
N ALA A 10 -5.84 11.78 9.50
CA ALA A 10 -6.95 11.77 8.54
C ALA A 10 -6.58 12.44 7.20
N PRO A 11 -6.19 11.66 6.16
CA PRO A 11 -6.13 12.22 4.82
C PRO A 11 -7.51 12.76 4.51
N SER A 12 -7.58 13.89 3.83
CA SER A 12 -8.87 14.49 3.48
C SER A 12 -9.81 13.44 2.89
N SER A 13 -11.11 13.54 3.20
CA SER A 13 -12.19 12.71 2.63
C SER A 13 -12.21 12.70 1.10
N LEU A 14 -11.44 13.59 0.47
CA LEU A 14 -11.30 13.76 -0.97
C LEU A 14 -10.21 12.86 -1.59
N VAL A 15 -9.33 12.26 -0.79
CA VAL A 15 -8.20 11.45 -1.29
C VAL A 15 -8.63 9.99 -1.54
N ARG A 16 -9.52 9.81 -2.52
CA ARG A 16 -10.26 8.58 -2.77
C ARG A 16 -9.60 7.63 -3.79
N ARG A 17 -8.75 8.13 -4.69
CA ARG A 17 -8.24 7.34 -5.83
C ARG A 17 -6.73 7.12 -5.75
N LEU A 18 -6.32 5.87 -5.60
CA LEU A 18 -4.91 5.51 -5.41
C LEU A 18 -4.06 5.85 -6.64
N ARG A 19 -4.62 5.77 -7.85
CA ARG A 19 -3.90 6.04 -9.11
C ARG A 19 -3.26 7.43 -9.17
N TYR A 20 -3.82 8.44 -8.50
CA TYR A 20 -3.18 9.76 -8.42
C TYR A 20 -1.79 9.70 -7.79
N LEU A 21 -1.55 8.76 -6.86
CA LEU A 21 -0.23 8.56 -6.26
C LEU A 21 0.77 8.05 -7.31
N SER A 22 0.43 7.04 -8.12
CA SER A 22 1.27 6.58 -9.25
C SER A 22 1.60 7.73 -10.20
N GLN A 23 0.58 8.55 -10.52
CA GLN A 23 0.77 9.69 -11.41
C GLN A 23 1.72 10.75 -10.83
N ILE A 24 1.59 11.06 -9.53
CA ILE A 24 2.50 11.97 -8.85
C ILE A 24 3.96 11.52 -9.03
N LEU A 25 4.23 10.22 -8.89
CA LEU A 25 5.58 9.68 -9.06
C LEU A 25 6.09 9.85 -10.48
N GLY A 26 5.22 9.66 -11.48
CA GLY A 26 5.53 9.95 -12.88
C GLY A 26 5.92 11.41 -13.11
N LEU A 27 5.23 12.36 -12.47
CA LEU A 27 5.50 13.79 -12.61
C LEU A 27 6.85 14.22 -12.01
N VAL A 28 7.30 13.57 -10.94
CA VAL A 28 8.61 13.85 -10.29
C VAL A 28 9.74 12.92 -10.77
N ARG A 29 9.48 12.01 -11.72
CA ARG A 29 10.47 11.05 -12.24
C ARG A 29 11.74 11.71 -12.75
N ALA A 30 11.59 12.75 -13.57
CA ALA A 30 12.71 13.40 -14.25
C ALA A 30 13.48 14.36 -13.34
N ARG A 31 12.77 15.10 -12.48
CA ARG A 31 13.37 16.06 -11.56
C ARG A 31 12.47 16.32 -10.35
N PRO A 32 13.04 16.67 -9.18
CA PRO A 32 12.27 17.18 -8.06
C PRO A 32 11.44 18.41 -8.44
N LEU A 33 10.26 18.56 -7.84
CA LEU A 33 9.34 19.68 -8.12
C LEU A 33 8.87 20.34 -6.81
N SER A 34 8.63 21.65 -6.83
CA SER A 34 7.99 22.32 -5.70
C SER A 34 6.52 21.90 -5.55
N LYS A 35 5.95 22.12 -4.36
CA LYS A 35 4.54 21.77 -4.05
C LYS A 35 3.58 22.32 -5.09
N ASP A 36 3.69 23.62 -5.39
CA ASP A 36 2.77 24.32 -6.29
C ASP A 36 2.86 23.82 -7.72
N VAL A 37 4.08 23.62 -8.23
CA VAL A 37 4.30 23.10 -9.59
C VAL A 37 3.74 21.68 -9.71
N LEU A 38 3.97 20.83 -8.70
CA LEU A 38 3.45 19.47 -8.68
C LEU A 38 1.92 19.46 -8.61
N ALA A 39 1.32 20.31 -7.77
CA ALA A 39 -0.14 20.42 -7.65
C ALA A 39 -0.79 20.90 -8.95
N ILE A 40 -0.21 21.90 -9.63
CA ILE A 40 -0.69 22.38 -10.93
C ILE A 40 -0.60 21.28 -11.99
N LYS A 41 0.52 20.55 -12.05
CA LYS A 41 0.70 19.45 -13.01
C LYS A 41 -0.30 18.31 -12.77
N LEU A 42 -0.49 17.90 -11.52
CA LEU A 42 -1.44 16.84 -11.17
C LEU A 42 -2.88 17.26 -11.50
N ARG A 43 -3.23 18.52 -11.20
CA ARG A 43 -4.52 19.10 -11.56
C ARG A 43 -4.74 19.06 -13.08
N ASN A 44 -3.77 19.50 -13.87
CA ASN A 44 -3.88 19.51 -15.33
C ASN A 44 -4.04 18.08 -15.87
N TRP A 45 -3.28 17.12 -15.33
CA TRP A 45 -3.43 15.71 -15.68
C TRP A 45 -4.82 15.16 -15.30
N SER A 46 -5.36 15.54 -14.15
CA SER A 46 -6.71 15.13 -13.74
C SER A 46 -7.76 15.64 -14.74
N TYR A 47 -7.64 16.89 -15.20
CA TYR A 47 -8.54 17.46 -16.20
C TYR A 47 -8.47 16.73 -17.54
N THR A 48 -7.27 16.37 -18.03
CA THR A 48 -7.14 15.68 -19.32
C THR A 48 -7.72 14.26 -19.31
N HIS A 49 -7.87 13.65 -18.13
CA HIS A 49 -8.39 12.29 -17.95
C HIS A 49 -9.74 12.27 -17.23
N THR A 50 -10.53 13.34 -17.39
CA THR A 50 -11.86 13.45 -16.77
C THR A 50 -12.79 12.34 -17.30
N ASN A 51 -12.73 12.04 -18.59
CA ASN A 51 -13.54 11.00 -19.22
C ASN A 51 -13.20 9.60 -18.66
N ASP A 52 -11.93 9.30 -18.39
CA ASP A 52 -11.54 8.05 -17.75
C ASP A 52 -12.13 7.95 -16.34
N LEU A 53 -12.16 9.07 -15.60
CA LEU A 53 -12.75 9.10 -14.26
C LEU A 53 -14.27 8.91 -14.30
N GLU A 54 -14.94 9.48 -15.28
CA GLU A 54 -16.38 9.29 -15.53
C GLU A 54 -16.71 7.85 -15.84
N ASN A 55 -15.89 7.20 -16.67
CA ASN A 55 -16.09 5.81 -17.07
C ASN A 55 -15.56 4.79 -16.05
N TYR A 56 -15.09 5.24 -14.89
CA TYR A 56 -14.61 4.35 -13.84
C TYR A 56 -15.77 3.69 -13.09
N LYS A 57 -15.69 2.37 -12.85
CA LYS A 57 -16.74 1.53 -12.25
C LYS A 57 -17.38 2.15 -11.00
N TYR A 58 -16.59 2.85 -10.19
CA TYR A 58 -17.05 3.52 -8.98
C TYR A 58 -17.05 5.03 -9.17
N GLN A 59 -18.15 5.60 -9.65
CA GLN A 59 -18.28 7.06 -9.87
C GLN A 59 -18.51 7.85 -8.57
N THR A 60 -18.67 7.18 -7.43
CA THR A 60 -18.90 7.84 -6.14
C THR A 60 -17.77 8.81 -5.82
N GLY A 61 -18.12 10.08 -5.55
CA GLY A 61 -17.13 11.12 -5.27
C GLY A 61 -16.28 11.57 -6.46
N ALA A 62 -16.75 11.38 -7.70
CA ALA A 62 -16.10 11.95 -8.88
C ALA A 62 -15.72 13.42 -8.65
N ALA A 63 -14.51 13.79 -9.08
CA ALA A 63 -13.94 15.12 -8.93
C ALA A 63 -14.72 16.23 -9.67
N HIS A 64 -15.88 15.94 -10.26
CA HIS A 64 -16.71 16.87 -11.04
C HIS A 64 -17.29 18.04 -10.25
N SER A 65 -17.48 17.92 -8.94
CA SER A 65 -18.05 19.00 -8.12
C SER A 65 -17.00 19.91 -7.48
N ILE A 66 -15.72 19.67 -7.78
CA ILE A 66 -14.62 20.41 -7.17
C ILE A 66 -14.31 21.61 -8.06
N GLN A 67 -14.90 22.77 -7.75
CA GLN A 67 -14.52 24.06 -8.34
C GLN A 67 -12.99 24.17 -8.46
N LYS A 68 -12.45 24.79 -9.52
CA LYS A 68 -11.00 24.89 -9.82
C LYS A 68 -10.10 25.17 -8.60
N LYS A 69 -10.56 26.00 -7.64
CA LYS A 69 -9.85 26.30 -6.38
C LYS A 69 -9.70 25.08 -5.46
N ARG A 70 -10.73 24.26 -5.31
CA ARG A 70 -10.68 23.03 -4.50
C ARG A 70 -9.83 21.93 -5.15
N MET A 71 -9.64 21.96 -6.48
CA MET A 71 -8.80 20.96 -7.18
C MET A 71 -7.32 21.09 -6.83
N ILE A 72 -6.82 22.32 -6.60
CA ILE A 72 -5.45 22.53 -6.13
C ILE A 72 -5.31 21.95 -4.71
N GLN A 73 -6.27 22.21 -3.83
CA GLN A 73 -6.26 21.63 -2.48
C GLN A 73 -6.32 20.10 -2.51
N LEU A 74 -7.12 19.52 -3.42
CA LEU A 74 -7.16 18.08 -3.62
C LEU A 74 -5.80 17.54 -4.05
N ALA A 75 -5.16 18.17 -5.04
CA ALA A 75 -3.84 17.78 -5.50
C ALA A 75 -2.80 17.85 -4.36
N ILE A 76 -2.85 18.91 -3.55
CA ILE A 76 -2.04 19.05 -2.33
C ILE A 76 -2.29 17.89 -1.37
N ASN A 77 -3.54 17.51 -1.12
CA ASN A 77 -3.87 16.40 -0.22
C ASN A 77 -3.32 15.06 -0.73
N TYR A 78 -3.29 14.83 -2.06
CA TYR A 78 -2.64 13.65 -2.63
C TYR A 78 -1.11 13.70 -2.50
N ILE A 79 -0.49 14.87 -2.67
CA ILE A 79 0.96 15.04 -2.46
C ILE A 79 1.31 14.74 -1.00
N ASP A 80 0.54 15.28 -0.06
CA ASP A 80 0.74 15.04 1.37
C ASP A 80 0.51 13.55 1.71
N LEU A 81 -0.48 12.89 1.09
CA LEU A 81 -0.65 11.44 1.21
C LEU A 81 0.57 10.67 0.67
N ALA A 82 1.10 11.06 -0.50
CA ALA A 82 2.29 10.42 -1.08
C ALA A 82 3.51 10.52 -0.16
N VAL A 83 3.66 11.62 0.59
CA VAL A 83 4.68 11.74 1.64
C VAL A 83 4.39 10.81 2.82
N LYS A 84 3.14 10.76 3.31
CA LYS A 84 2.76 9.88 4.43
C LYS A 84 2.88 8.39 4.09
N PHE A 85 2.65 8.01 2.82
CA PHE A 85 2.95 6.67 2.31
C PHE A 85 4.45 6.45 2.10
N GLY A 86 5.31 7.44 2.36
CA GLY A 86 6.74 7.33 2.16
C GLY A 86 7.15 7.18 0.70
N LEU A 87 6.30 7.57 -0.26
CA LEU A 87 6.61 7.54 -1.70
C LEU A 87 7.43 8.76 -2.11
N LEU A 88 7.16 9.91 -1.47
CA LEU A 88 7.89 11.16 -1.64
C LEU A 88 8.56 11.60 -0.34
N SER A 89 9.66 12.33 -0.48
CA SER A 89 10.29 13.11 0.59
C SER A 89 10.39 14.57 0.17
N GLN A 90 10.17 15.50 1.10
CA GLN A 90 10.40 16.92 0.90
C GLN A 90 11.80 17.29 1.40
N ILE A 91 12.65 17.82 0.52
CA ILE A 91 13.96 18.38 0.87
C ILE A 91 14.04 19.75 0.23
N SER A 92 14.38 20.79 1.02
CA SER A 92 14.52 22.16 0.51
C SER A 92 13.30 22.64 -0.33
N ASN A 93 12.09 22.37 0.16
CA ASN A 93 10.82 22.69 -0.50
C ASN A 93 10.56 22.04 -1.87
N VAL A 94 11.36 21.06 -2.27
CA VAL A 94 11.10 20.23 -3.44
C VAL A 94 10.78 18.79 -3.02
N TYR A 95 9.89 18.16 -3.78
CA TYR A 95 9.47 16.79 -3.60
C TYR A 95 10.25 15.89 -4.55
N GLN A 96 10.82 14.81 -4.00
CA GLN A 96 11.56 13.81 -4.76
C GLN A 96 11.16 12.40 -4.34
N LEU A 97 11.41 11.44 -5.22
CA LEU A 97 11.13 10.02 -4.99
C LEU A 97 12.00 9.44 -3.88
N THR A 98 11.37 8.76 -2.92
CA THR A 98 12.07 7.92 -1.96
C THR A 98 12.51 6.60 -2.59
N ARG A 99 13.15 5.73 -1.80
CA ARG A 99 13.42 4.34 -2.20
C ARG A 99 12.12 3.57 -2.50
N ILE A 100 11.09 3.74 -1.67
CA ILE A 100 9.79 3.07 -1.81
C ILE A 100 9.03 3.61 -3.04
N GLY A 101 9.01 4.94 -3.25
CA GLY A 101 8.39 5.52 -4.44
C GLY A 101 9.03 5.05 -5.74
N ARG A 102 10.35 4.80 -5.76
CA ARG A 102 11.02 4.23 -6.94
C ARG A 102 10.54 2.82 -7.27
N ILE A 103 10.18 2.00 -6.28
CA ILE A 103 9.64 0.66 -6.50
C ILE A 103 8.32 0.78 -7.26
N LEU A 104 7.35 1.54 -6.75
CA LEU A 104 6.09 1.76 -7.44
C LEU A 104 6.30 2.34 -8.85
N LEU A 105 7.17 3.34 -8.99
CA LEU A 105 7.46 3.93 -10.30
C LEU A 105 8.06 2.91 -11.28
N SER A 106 8.92 2.00 -10.81
CA SER A 106 9.45 0.93 -11.66
C SER A 106 8.38 -0.05 -12.10
N LEU A 107 7.48 -0.46 -11.18
CA LEU A 107 6.36 -1.33 -11.51
C LEU A 107 5.48 -0.67 -12.58
N VAL A 108 5.22 0.63 -12.41
CA VAL A 108 4.25 1.35 -13.24
C VAL A 108 4.70 1.59 -14.68
N ASN A 109 6.00 1.78 -14.91
CA ASN A 109 6.54 2.19 -16.21
C ASN A 109 6.85 1.04 -17.18
N ASP A 110 6.87 -0.21 -16.70
CA ASP A 110 7.39 -1.33 -17.49
C ASP A 110 6.37 -1.96 -18.44
N LYS A 111 5.12 -1.44 -18.48
CA LYS A 111 4.05 -1.96 -19.32
C LYS A 111 3.31 -0.85 -20.06
N SER A 112 3.03 -1.07 -21.35
CA SER A 112 2.00 -0.33 -22.07
C SER A 112 0.66 -0.42 -21.30
N ASN A 113 -0.10 0.67 -21.24
CA ASN A 113 -1.42 0.65 -20.62
C ASN A 113 -2.36 -0.23 -21.47
N GLU A 114 -2.43 -1.52 -21.15
CA GLU A 114 -3.41 -2.44 -21.74
C GLU A 114 -4.80 -2.26 -21.11
N ASN A 115 -4.91 -1.53 -20.00
CA ASN A 115 -6.18 -1.23 -19.36
C ASN A 115 -6.94 -0.15 -20.14
N PRO A 116 -8.24 -0.36 -20.44
CA PRO A 116 -9.07 0.62 -21.14
C PRO A 116 -9.33 1.88 -20.30
N ASN A 117 -9.14 1.82 -18.98
CA ASN A 117 -9.33 2.94 -18.07
C ASN A 117 -8.08 3.18 -17.21
N LEU A 118 -7.56 4.40 -17.26
CA LEU A 118 -6.32 4.79 -16.57
C LEU A 118 -6.41 4.75 -15.04
N PHE A 119 -7.61 4.81 -14.45
CA PHE A 119 -7.82 4.75 -13.01
C PHE A 119 -7.87 3.33 -12.46
N CYS A 120 -8.00 2.31 -13.33
CA CYS A 120 -7.90 0.92 -12.92
C CYS A 120 -6.45 0.59 -12.54
N LEU A 121 -6.25 0.16 -11.30
CA LEU A 121 -4.96 -0.31 -10.82
C LEU A 121 -4.63 -1.66 -11.48
N ARG A 122 -3.38 -1.81 -11.93
CA ARG A 122 -2.84 -3.12 -12.35
C ARG A 122 -2.55 -4.02 -11.16
N GLU A 123 -2.34 -5.31 -11.41
CA GLU A 123 -2.04 -6.31 -10.38
C GLU A 123 -0.84 -5.91 -9.50
N ASP A 124 0.24 -5.44 -10.10
CA ASP A 124 1.44 -4.99 -9.39
C ASP A 124 1.19 -3.76 -8.52
N GLU A 125 0.43 -2.80 -9.02
CA GLU A 125 -0.03 -1.63 -8.26
C GLU A 125 -0.94 -2.04 -7.11
N ARG A 126 -1.88 -2.97 -7.32
CA ARG A 126 -2.78 -3.47 -6.27
C ARG A 126 -1.99 -4.11 -5.13
N ILE A 127 -1.05 -5.02 -5.44
CA ILE A 127 -0.16 -5.65 -4.45
C ILE A 127 0.66 -4.60 -3.70
N PHE A 128 1.26 -3.65 -4.42
CA PHE A 128 2.05 -2.59 -3.81
C PHE A 128 1.21 -1.72 -2.87
N TYR A 129 0.02 -1.28 -3.31
CA TYR A 129 -0.80 -0.38 -2.51
C TYR A 129 -1.39 -1.06 -1.28
N ILE A 130 -1.86 -2.30 -1.37
CA ILE A 130 -2.36 -2.99 -0.17
C ILE A 130 -1.22 -3.23 0.84
N TYR A 131 0.00 -3.53 0.38
CA TYR A 131 1.18 -3.55 1.25
C TYR A 131 1.38 -2.21 1.96
N GLN A 132 1.41 -1.12 1.19
CA GLN A 132 1.71 0.21 1.71
C GLN A 132 0.64 0.72 2.67
N ILE A 133 -0.64 0.51 2.36
CA ILE A 133 -1.76 0.92 3.20
C ILE A 133 -1.72 0.12 4.51
N LEU A 134 -1.52 -1.20 4.47
CA LEU A 134 -1.41 -1.98 5.70
C LEU A 134 -0.17 -1.59 6.52
N GLN A 135 0.94 -1.24 5.87
CA GLN A 135 2.16 -0.86 6.57
C GLN A 135 2.02 0.49 7.32
N GLN A 136 1.24 1.43 6.77
CA GLN A 136 1.16 2.80 7.28
C GLN A 136 -0.18 3.15 7.96
N ASP A 137 -1.27 2.48 7.60
CA ASP A 137 -2.65 2.86 7.91
C ASP A 137 -3.54 1.67 8.34
N ALA A 138 -2.95 0.53 8.71
CA ALA A 138 -3.71 -0.67 9.08
C ALA A 138 -4.77 -0.43 10.16
N ASP A 139 -4.53 0.39 11.17
CA ASP A 139 -5.50 0.57 12.25
C ASP A 139 -6.80 1.23 11.76
N PHE A 140 -6.71 2.21 10.86
CA PHE A 140 -7.90 2.79 10.24
C PHE A 140 -8.51 1.86 9.18
N LEU A 141 -7.69 1.25 8.33
CA LEU A 141 -8.20 0.35 7.28
C LEU A 141 -8.93 -0.86 7.88
N LEU A 142 -8.32 -1.53 8.84
CA LEU A 142 -8.88 -2.74 9.46
C LEU A 142 -10.11 -2.43 10.31
N THR A 143 -10.18 -1.23 10.91
CA THR A 143 -11.42 -0.76 11.55
C THR A 143 -12.55 -0.66 10.53
N VAL A 144 -12.32 -0.02 9.37
CA VAL A 144 -13.34 0.09 8.31
C VAL A 144 -13.74 -1.29 7.77
N ILE A 145 -12.79 -2.19 7.53
CA ILE A 145 -13.07 -3.57 7.09
C ILE A 145 -13.96 -4.30 8.10
N ASN A 146 -13.62 -4.25 9.40
CA ASN A 146 -14.39 -4.90 10.45
C ASN A 146 -15.82 -4.35 10.51
N MET A 147 -16.00 -3.05 10.34
CA MET A 147 -17.33 -2.44 10.31
C MET A 147 -18.16 -2.89 9.11
N VAL A 148 -17.56 -2.96 7.92
CA VAL A 148 -18.24 -3.48 6.72
C VAL A 148 -18.66 -4.94 6.91
N GLN A 149 -17.87 -5.74 7.63
CA GLN A 149 -18.20 -7.15 7.90
C GLN A 149 -19.29 -7.33 8.97
N SER A 150 -19.29 -6.49 10.01
CA SER A 150 -20.11 -6.69 11.19
C SER A 150 -21.47 -5.97 11.15
N LEU A 151 -21.60 -4.91 10.35
CA LEU A 151 -22.85 -4.15 10.26
C LEU A 151 -23.78 -4.74 9.18
N GLU A 152 -25.07 -4.85 9.48
CA GLU A 152 -26.09 -5.37 8.55
C GLU A 152 -26.28 -4.47 7.32
N ASN A 153 -26.21 -3.15 7.52
CA ASN A 153 -26.36 -2.14 6.46
C ASN A 153 -25.18 -1.15 6.50
N PRO A 154 -24.00 -1.54 5.99
CA PRO A 154 -22.79 -0.72 6.03
C PRO A 154 -22.85 0.38 4.96
N ASP A 155 -23.74 1.35 5.14
CA ASP A 155 -23.76 2.59 4.34
C ASP A 155 -22.83 3.66 4.94
N ASN A 156 -22.55 4.74 4.20
CA ASN A 156 -21.68 5.81 4.72
C ASN A 156 -22.15 6.39 6.07
N LYS A 157 -23.46 6.54 6.29
CA LYS A 157 -24.00 7.14 7.51
C LYS A 157 -23.78 6.22 8.71
N ASN A 158 -24.09 4.94 8.54
CA ASN A 158 -23.92 3.92 9.55
C ASN A 158 -22.43 3.70 9.86
N LEU A 159 -21.58 3.70 8.83
CA LEU A 159 -20.15 3.61 9.01
C LEU A 159 -19.57 4.83 9.74
N HIS A 160 -20.04 6.05 9.47
CA HIS A 160 -19.57 7.22 10.22
C HIS A 160 -20.00 7.19 11.69
N LYS A 161 -21.24 6.77 11.96
CA LYS A 161 -21.80 6.70 13.32
C LYS A 161 -21.04 5.72 14.21
N ASN A 162 -20.64 4.57 13.67
CA ASN A 162 -20.02 3.51 14.47
C ASN A 162 -18.49 3.53 14.48
N PHE A 163 -17.84 4.44 13.72
CA PHE A 163 -16.40 4.39 13.51
C PHE A 163 -15.61 4.55 14.81
N GLU A 164 -16.01 5.48 15.67
CA GLU A 164 -15.31 5.72 16.92
C GLU A 164 -15.33 4.52 17.84
N GLN A 165 -16.50 3.91 18.03
CA GLN A 165 -16.62 2.72 18.86
C GLN A 165 -15.70 1.59 18.38
N PHE A 166 -15.79 1.21 17.10
CA PHE A 166 -14.95 0.15 16.53
C PHE A 166 -13.46 0.47 16.59
N PHE A 167 -13.09 1.75 16.42
CA PHE A 167 -11.71 2.19 16.53
C PHE A 167 -11.18 2.11 17.97
N LEU A 168 -11.97 2.54 18.95
CA LEU A 168 -11.62 2.48 20.37
C LEU A 168 -11.48 1.02 20.84
N GLU A 169 -12.40 0.14 20.45
CA GLU A 169 -12.32 -1.30 20.72
C GLU A 169 -11.03 -1.91 20.13
N ARG A 170 -10.64 -1.49 18.92
CA ARG A 170 -9.37 -1.91 18.31
C ARG A 170 -8.15 -1.44 19.12
N LEU A 171 -8.14 -0.17 19.53
CA LEU A 171 -7.04 0.37 20.33
C LEU A 171 -6.91 -0.35 21.67
N GLU A 172 -8.03 -0.57 22.36
CA GLU A 172 -8.08 -1.28 23.64
C GLU A 172 -7.55 -2.71 23.51
N ALA A 173 -7.99 -3.45 22.49
CA ALA A 173 -7.48 -4.77 22.20
C ALA A 173 -5.95 -4.78 22.01
N LYS A 174 -5.42 -3.81 21.26
CA LYS A 174 -3.97 -3.70 21.03
C LYS A 174 -3.20 -3.31 22.29
N ILE A 175 -3.77 -2.46 23.15
CA ILE A 175 -3.19 -2.10 24.45
C ILE A 175 -3.03 -3.35 25.31
N LEU A 176 -4.07 -4.19 25.37
CA LEU A 176 -4.07 -5.42 26.17
C LEU A 176 -3.08 -6.47 25.66
N THR A 177 -2.88 -6.57 24.34
CA THR A 177 -1.93 -7.55 23.76
C THR A 177 -0.49 -7.03 23.67
N SER A 178 -0.26 -5.71 23.72
CA SER A 178 1.06 -5.12 23.55
C SER A 178 1.96 -5.37 24.77
N SER A 179 3.09 -6.05 24.54
CA SER A 179 4.13 -6.23 25.56
C SER A 179 5.15 -5.10 25.61
N GLN A 180 5.01 -4.06 24.77
CA GLN A 180 6.00 -2.98 24.61
C GLN A 180 5.45 -1.67 25.15
N GLU A 181 6.04 -1.19 26.25
CA GLU A 181 5.55 -0.02 26.98
C GLU A 181 5.43 1.24 26.11
N HIS A 182 6.41 1.54 25.28
CA HIS A 182 6.38 2.71 24.39
C HIS A 182 5.25 2.65 23.35
N ILE A 183 4.89 1.45 22.87
CA ILE A 183 3.74 1.26 21.96
C ILE A 183 2.45 1.43 22.75
N THR A 184 2.36 0.85 23.94
CA THR A 184 1.20 0.94 24.83
C THR A 184 0.91 2.39 25.20
N ARG A 185 1.92 3.19 25.58
CA ARG A 185 1.77 4.63 25.82
C ARG A 185 1.23 5.36 24.60
N ARG A 186 1.80 5.12 23.41
CA ARG A 186 1.34 5.74 22.16
C ARG A 186 -0.12 5.38 21.83
N LEU A 187 -0.54 4.15 22.12
CA LEU A 187 -1.92 3.71 21.95
C LEU A 187 -2.86 4.40 22.95
N HIS A 188 -2.47 4.51 24.22
CA HIS A 188 -3.24 5.27 25.23
C HIS A 188 -3.37 6.75 24.85
N ASP A 189 -2.27 7.40 24.46
CA ASP A 189 -2.30 8.79 24.01
C ASP A 189 -3.27 8.96 22.84
N ARG A 190 -3.30 7.99 21.92
CA ARG A 190 -4.25 8.02 20.81
C ARG A 190 -5.69 7.79 21.25
N GLN A 191 -5.93 6.86 22.17
CA GLN A 191 -7.25 6.60 22.72
C GLN A 191 -7.82 7.85 23.40
N ILE A 192 -7.01 8.50 24.25
CA ILE A 192 -7.34 9.78 24.89
C ILE A 192 -7.59 10.86 23.83
N GLY A 193 -6.71 10.93 22.82
CA GLY A 193 -6.85 11.85 21.69
C GLY A 193 -8.17 11.64 20.95
N ALA A 194 -8.56 10.41 20.63
CA ALA A 194 -9.85 10.13 19.99
C ALA A 194 -11.01 10.61 20.87
N MET A 195 -11.04 10.22 22.16
CA MET A 195 -12.12 10.58 23.08
C MET A 195 -12.24 12.10 23.35
N ARG A 196 -11.14 12.85 23.26
CA ARG A 196 -11.10 14.31 23.55
C ARG A 196 -11.18 15.18 22.30
N GLU A 197 -10.46 14.81 21.25
CA GLU A 197 -10.36 15.60 20.00
C GLU A 197 -11.61 15.40 19.12
N TRP A 198 -12.30 14.26 19.25
CA TRP A 198 -13.48 13.96 18.45
C TRP A 198 -14.76 14.43 19.12
N GLY A 199 -14.83 15.72 19.49
CA GLY A 199 -16.06 16.31 20.04
C GLY A 199 -17.29 16.18 19.13
N LYS A 200 -17.09 15.84 17.84
CA LYS A 200 -18.11 15.37 16.88
C LYS A 200 -17.56 14.16 16.10
N PRO A 201 -17.68 12.94 16.64
CA PRO A 201 -17.05 11.74 16.08
C PRO A 201 -17.41 11.49 14.62
N GLU A 202 -18.66 11.73 14.23
CA GLU A 202 -19.11 11.52 12.85
C GLU A 202 -18.44 12.50 11.87
N SER A 203 -18.12 13.72 12.33
CA SER A 203 -17.42 14.71 11.50
C SER A 203 -15.99 14.26 11.23
N TYR A 204 -15.34 13.63 12.21
CA TYR A 204 -13.99 13.11 12.06
C TYR A 204 -13.97 11.83 11.20
N ALA A 205 -14.92 10.93 11.43
CA ALA A 205 -15.13 9.73 10.63
C ALA A 205 -15.36 10.07 9.15
N ALA A 206 -16.07 11.16 8.84
CA ALA A 206 -16.27 11.63 7.47
C ALA A 206 -14.97 11.99 6.73
N TYR A 207 -13.87 12.30 7.44
CA TYR A 207 -12.55 12.47 6.84
C TYR A 207 -11.79 11.16 6.66
N ILE A 208 -12.02 10.17 7.52
CA ILE A 208 -11.27 8.92 7.51
C ILE A 208 -11.92 7.87 6.61
N VAL A 209 -13.18 7.55 6.88
CA VAL A 209 -13.90 6.38 6.34
C VAL A 209 -14.01 6.42 4.82
N PRO A 210 -14.44 7.52 4.16
CA PRO A 210 -14.64 7.51 2.72
C PRO A 210 -13.37 7.16 1.95
N SER A 211 -12.23 7.75 2.31
CA SER A 211 -10.97 7.48 1.60
C SER A 211 -10.58 6.00 1.67
N ARG A 212 -10.77 5.33 2.82
CA ARG A 212 -10.45 3.88 2.97
C ARG A 212 -11.41 3.01 2.19
N LEU A 213 -12.71 3.29 2.22
CA LEU A 213 -13.69 2.58 1.40
C LEU A 213 -13.32 2.67 -0.08
N HIS A 214 -12.98 3.87 -0.53
CA HIS A 214 -12.57 4.09 -1.91
C HIS A 214 -11.24 3.43 -2.29
N TRP A 215 -10.27 3.34 -1.37
CA TRP A 215 -9.05 2.57 -1.59
C TRP A 215 -9.35 1.07 -1.71
N LEU A 216 -10.25 0.53 -0.88
CA LEU A 216 -10.68 -0.87 -0.98
C LEU A 216 -11.43 -1.16 -2.29
N LEU A 217 -12.24 -0.20 -2.77
CA LEU A 217 -12.86 -0.27 -4.10
C LEU A 217 -11.81 -0.31 -5.21
N ASP A 218 -10.82 0.60 -5.18
CA ASP A 218 -9.72 0.64 -6.16
C ASP A 218 -8.87 -0.65 -6.15
N LEU A 219 -8.74 -1.28 -4.98
CA LEU A 219 -8.05 -2.57 -4.82
C LEU A 219 -8.91 -3.78 -5.23
N GLY A 220 -10.19 -3.60 -5.54
CA GLY A 220 -11.12 -4.71 -5.83
C GLY A 220 -11.46 -5.59 -4.62
N LEU A 221 -11.25 -5.08 -3.40
CA LEU A 221 -11.53 -5.77 -2.14
C LEU A 221 -12.93 -5.46 -1.59
N LEU A 222 -13.57 -4.46 -2.17
CA LEU A 222 -14.91 -4.00 -1.82
C LEU A 222 -15.71 -3.81 -3.11
N ASP A 223 -17.01 -4.09 -3.03
CA ASP A 223 -18.02 -3.69 -4.00
C ASP A 223 -18.99 -2.71 -3.34
N ALA A 224 -19.66 -1.90 -4.16
CA ALA A 224 -20.67 -0.96 -3.72
C ALA A 224 -21.92 -1.12 -4.58
N THR A 225 -23.04 -1.46 -3.95
CA THR A 225 -24.35 -1.59 -4.61
C THR A 225 -25.19 -0.38 -4.26
N LYS A 226 -25.85 0.21 -5.26
CA LYS A 226 -26.75 1.34 -5.03
C LYS A 226 -28.11 0.82 -4.59
N GLU A 227 -28.54 1.19 -3.39
CA GLU A 227 -29.87 0.92 -2.88
C GLU A 227 -30.60 2.22 -2.62
N LYS A 228 -31.69 2.47 -3.37
CA LYS A 228 -32.43 3.74 -3.33
C LYS A 228 -31.47 4.94 -3.53
N ASN A 229 -31.22 5.70 -2.47
CA ASN A 229 -30.38 6.91 -2.44
C ASN A 229 -29.04 6.72 -1.70
N THR A 230 -28.69 5.50 -1.32
CA THR A 230 -27.43 5.20 -0.61
C THR A 230 -26.64 4.11 -1.34
N PHE A 231 -25.36 4.00 -0.98
CA PHE A 231 -24.51 2.88 -1.40
C PHE A 231 -24.30 1.98 -0.20
N ILE A 232 -24.56 0.69 -0.40
CA ILE A 232 -24.25 -0.36 0.56
C ILE A 232 -22.94 -0.99 0.14
N TYR A 233 -21.99 -1.06 1.06
CA TYR A 233 -20.66 -1.61 0.80
C TYR A 233 -20.58 -3.06 1.23
N GLN A 234 -19.97 -3.92 0.41
CA GLN A 234 -19.77 -5.33 0.77
C GLN A 234 -18.37 -5.77 0.38
N LEU A 235 -17.72 -6.56 1.23
CA LEU A 235 -16.45 -7.19 0.85
C LEU A 235 -16.67 -8.17 -0.31
N THR A 236 -15.83 -8.05 -1.33
CA THR A 236 -15.72 -9.06 -2.39
C THR A 236 -15.18 -10.37 -1.82
N GLU A 237 -15.21 -11.45 -2.58
CA GLU A 237 -14.56 -12.71 -2.16
C GLU A 237 -13.07 -12.50 -1.84
N ALA A 238 -12.36 -11.73 -2.67
CA ALA A 238 -10.98 -11.31 -2.41
C ALA A 238 -10.86 -10.52 -1.09
N GLY A 239 -11.79 -9.61 -0.83
CA GLY A 239 -11.93 -8.89 0.44
C GLY A 239 -12.06 -9.80 1.64
N GLN A 240 -12.99 -10.75 1.58
CA GLN A 240 -13.25 -11.70 2.65
C GLN A 240 -12.05 -12.62 2.89
N ASN A 241 -11.43 -13.13 1.83
CA ASN A 241 -10.27 -14.01 1.93
C ASN A 241 -9.04 -13.28 2.46
N LEU A 242 -8.83 -12.02 2.09
CA LEU A 242 -7.79 -11.17 2.69
C LEU A 242 -7.94 -11.09 4.21
N THR A 243 -9.17 -10.93 4.74
CA THR A 243 -9.35 -10.85 6.20
C THR A 243 -8.95 -12.12 6.95
N LYS A 244 -8.99 -13.27 6.27
CA LYS A 244 -8.60 -14.57 6.84
C LYS A 244 -7.08 -14.75 6.93
N THR A 245 -6.29 -13.99 6.19
CA THR A 245 -4.81 -14.07 6.24
C THR A 245 -4.22 -13.27 7.39
N PHE A 246 -4.97 -12.37 7.99
CA PHE A 246 -4.46 -11.54 9.06
C PHE A 246 -4.19 -12.36 10.33
N PRO A 247 -3.00 -12.22 10.95
CA PRO A 247 -2.70 -12.86 12.22
C PRO A 247 -3.74 -12.52 13.29
N LYS A 248 -4.14 -13.55 14.06
CA LYS A 248 -5.00 -13.38 15.22
C LYS A 248 -4.16 -13.10 16.46
N LEU A 249 -4.36 -11.94 17.05
CA LEU A 249 -3.84 -11.58 18.36
C LEU A 249 -4.72 -12.25 19.43
N LYS A 250 -4.10 -12.92 20.41
CA LYS A 250 -4.85 -13.56 21.51
C LYS A 250 -5.14 -12.53 22.61
N ASN A 251 -6.34 -12.60 23.17
CA ASN A 251 -6.80 -11.84 24.34
C ASN A 251 -6.72 -10.30 24.18
N PRO A 252 -7.77 -9.65 23.64
CA PRO A 252 -8.94 -10.23 22.95
C PRO A 252 -8.59 -10.68 21.52
N ASN A 253 -9.42 -11.56 20.95
CA ASN A 253 -9.20 -12.15 19.63
C ASN A 253 -9.44 -11.13 18.50
N ILE A 254 -8.41 -10.35 18.14
CA ILE A 254 -8.47 -9.39 17.03
C ILE A 254 -7.52 -9.80 15.90
N SER A 255 -7.92 -9.53 14.66
CA SER A 255 -7.04 -9.64 13.51
C SER A 255 -6.20 -8.37 13.34
N ASP A 256 -4.88 -8.50 13.27
CA ASP A 256 -3.95 -7.39 13.05
C ASP A 256 -2.69 -7.80 12.28
N VAL A 257 -2.04 -6.83 11.65
CA VAL A 257 -0.82 -7.04 10.87
C VAL A 257 0.44 -6.75 11.71
N THR A 258 1.49 -7.53 11.46
CA THR A 258 2.77 -7.40 12.18
C THR A 258 3.96 -7.39 11.26
N GLU A 259 5.08 -6.87 11.76
CA GLU A 259 6.35 -6.83 11.02
C GLU A 259 6.81 -8.24 10.60
N ALA A 260 6.58 -9.26 11.44
CA ALA A 260 6.87 -10.64 11.06
C ALA A 260 6.01 -11.08 9.87
N TRP A 261 4.70 -10.87 9.93
CA TRP A 261 3.77 -11.23 8.86
C TRP A 261 4.10 -10.55 7.52
N PHE A 262 4.46 -9.26 7.53
CA PHE A 262 4.91 -8.57 6.32
C PHE A 262 6.13 -9.22 5.67
N ASN A 263 7.07 -9.71 6.49
CA ASN A 263 8.32 -10.29 6.00
C ASN A 263 8.19 -11.74 5.56
N THR A 264 7.28 -12.51 6.15
CA THR A 264 7.22 -13.97 5.97
C THR A 264 5.98 -14.49 5.25
N GLN A 265 4.91 -13.68 5.16
CA GLN A 265 3.60 -14.18 4.71
C GLN A 265 2.88 -13.27 3.72
N PHE A 266 3.03 -11.95 3.84
CA PHE A 266 2.24 -10.98 3.06
C PHE A 266 2.19 -11.31 1.56
N PHE A 267 3.34 -11.50 0.91
CA PHE A 267 3.36 -11.65 -0.54
C PHE A 267 2.80 -13.01 -0.97
N SER A 268 3.03 -14.08 -0.21
CA SER A 268 2.47 -15.39 -0.52
C SER A 268 0.98 -15.51 -0.23
N GLU A 269 0.47 -14.81 0.79
CA GLU A 269 -0.91 -14.92 1.24
C GLU A 269 -1.83 -13.87 0.61
N VAL A 270 -1.35 -12.65 0.35
CA VAL A 270 -2.18 -11.53 -0.15
C VAL A 270 -2.16 -11.41 -1.68
N SER A 271 -1.00 -11.61 -2.32
CA SER A 271 -0.88 -11.46 -3.78
C SER A 271 -1.87 -12.32 -4.58
N PRO A 272 -2.22 -13.56 -4.18
CA PRO A 272 -3.23 -14.35 -4.87
C PRO A 272 -4.58 -13.66 -5.04
N PHE A 273 -4.98 -12.78 -4.11
CA PHE A 273 -6.24 -12.05 -4.18
C PHE A 273 -6.17 -10.78 -5.05
N MET A 274 -4.97 -10.37 -5.44
CA MET A 274 -4.71 -9.19 -6.26
C MET A 274 -4.48 -9.53 -7.74
N ILE A 275 -4.27 -10.82 -8.04
CA ILE A 275 -3.96 -11.35 -9.36
C ILE A 275 -5.16 -12.14 -9.86
N CYS A 276 -5.62 -11.87 -11.07
CA CYS A 276 -6.75 -12.58 -11.67
C CYS A 276 -6.26 -13.86 -12.37
N ASP A 277 -6.98 -14.98 -12.20
CA ASP A 277 -6.84 -16.22 -12.98
C ASP A 277 -5.40 -16.73 -13.17
N ALA A 278 -4.66 -16.88 -12.07
CA ALA A 278 -3.28 -17.34 -12.11
C ALA A 278 -3.07 -18.68 -11.39
N ASP A 279 -2.47 -19.63 -12.11
CA ASP A 279 -1.85 -20.81 -11.50
C ASP A 279 -0.55 -20.40 -10.80
N LEU A 280 -0.69 -20.01 -9.54
CA LEU A 280 0.40 -19.49 -8.71
C LEU A 280 1.09 -20.62 -7.95
N ARG A 281 2.41 -20.67 -8.05
CA ARG A 281 3.24 -21.65 -7.34
C ARG A 281 3.93 -21.01 -6.14
N GLN A 282 4.06 -21.73 -5.03
CA GLN A 282 4.80 -21.24 -3.87
C GLN A 282 6.31 -21.43 -4.05
N TRP A 283 7.10 -20.48 -3.57
CA TRP A 283 8.56 -20.49 -3.61
C TRP A 283 9.14 -21.79 -3.08
N LYS A 284 8.65 -22.23 -1.91
CA LYS A 284 9.06 -23.47 -1.24
C LYS A 284 8.78 -24.74 -2.06
N ASP A 285 7.78 -24.75 -2.93
CA ASP A 285 7.29 -25.94 -3.64
C ASP A 285 7.98 -26.12 -5.01
N VAL A 286 8.72 -25.12 -5.49
CA VAL A 286 9.50 -25.22 -6.73
C VAL A 286 10.97 -25.57 -6.46
N ASN A 287 11.61 -26.23 -7.43
CA ASN A 287 13.03 -26.56 -7.32
C ASN A 287 13.95 -25.32 -7.52
N ASP A 288 15.22 -25.46 -7.14
CA ASP A 288 16.19 -24.36 -7.18
C ASP A 288 16.44 -23.83 -8.60
N LYS A 289 16.28 -24.67 -9.63
CA LYS A 289 16.41 -24.27 -11.05
C LYS A 289 15.33 -23.26 -11.45
N VAL A 290 14.09 -23.43 -10.98
CA VAL A 290 13.00 -22.47 -11.25
C VAL A 290 13.25 -21.15 -10.51
N ARG A 291 13.68 -21.21 -9.24
CA ARG A 291 14.05 -20.04 -8.43
C ARG A 291 15.19 -19.26 -9.08
N HIS A 292 16.23 -19.96 -9.51
CA HIS A 292 17.41 -19.40 -10.16
C HIS A 292 17.02 -18.65 -11.44
N LYS A 293 16.24 -19.26 -12.34
CA LYS A 293 15.75 -18.59 -13.57
C LYS A 293 14.91 -17.34 -13.30
N ALA A 294 14.06 -17.36 -12.26
CA ALA A 294 13.28 -16.18 -11.89
C ALA A 294 14.19 -15.02 -11.46
N CYS A 295 15.17 -15.32 -10.61
CA CYS A 295 16.16 -14.36 -10.15
C CYS A 295 17.07 -13.86 -11.27
N GLU A 296 17.52 -14.74 -12.16
CA GLU A 296 18.36 -14.42 -13.33
C GLU A 296 17.69 -13.38 -14.22
N LYS A 297 16.37 -13.48 -14.41
CA LYS A 297 15.62 -12.48 -15.18
C LYS A 297 15.47 -11.13 -14.45
N TYR A 298 14.97 -11.13 -13.22
CA TYR A 298 14.49 -9.88 -12.59
C TYR A 298 15.48 -9.21 -11.64
N LEU A 299 16.50 -9.92 -11.15
CA LEU A 299 17.51 -9.31 -10.28
C LEU A 299 18.39 -8.32 -11.04
N PRO A 300 18.92 -8.62 -12.25
CA PRO A 300 19.64 -7.62 -13.05
C PRO A 300 18.78 -6.39 -13.34
N GLU A 301 17.51 -6.59 -13.69
CA GLU A 301 16.55 -5.51 -13.91
C GLU A 301 16.38 -4.62 -12.67
N ALA A 302 16.28 -5.20 -11.47
CA ALA A 302 16.23 -4.45 -10.21
C ALA A 302 17.50 -3.60 -10.00
N PHE A 303 18.67 -4.13 -10.34
CA PHE A 303 19.92 -3.36 -10.29
C PHE A 303 19.91 -2.19 -11.26
N ASP A 304 19.43 -2.38 -12.48
CA ASP A 304 19.40 -1.32 -13.48
C ASP A 304 18.44 -0.20 -13.10
N LYS A 305 17.33 -0.51 -12.43
CA LYS A 305 16.35 0.48 -11.97
C LYS A 305 16.74 1.20 -10.67
N PHE A 306 17.39 0.52 -9.73
CA PHE A 306 17.59 1.06 -8.38
C PHE A 306 19.03 1.45 -8.05
N ARG A 307 20.02 1.03 -8.83
CA ARG A 307 21.42 1.44 -8.61
C ARG A 307 21.55 2.95 -8.83
N LYS A 308 22.13 3.64 -7.84
CA LYS A 308 22.32 5.11 -7.86
C LYS A 308 23.77 5.55 -8.01
N THR A 309 24.70 4.64 -7.78
CA THR A 309 26.14 4.92 -7.80
C THR A 309 26.86 3.89 -8.67
N SER A 310 28.14 4.14 -8.97
CA SER A 310 29.00 3.17 -9.64
C SER A 310 29.15 1.87 -8.84
N ILE A 311 28.97 1.94 -7.51
CA ILE A 311 28.99 0.76 -6.65
C ILE A 311 27.78 -0.11 -6.99
N PRO A 312 27.98 -1.38 -7.36
CA PRO A 312 26.91 -2.29 -7.77
C PRO A 312 26.15 -2.81 -6.54
N LYS A 313 25.43 -1.91 -5.86
CA LYS A 313 24.59 -2.20 -4.70
C LYS A 313 23.22 -1.55 -4.81
N ILE A 314 22.20 -2.25 -4.32
CA ILE A 314 20.83 -1.73 -4.18
C ILE A 314 20.29 -2.05 -2.78
N SER A 315 19.37 -1.24 -2.28
CA SER A 315 18.74 -1.46 -0.97
C SER A 315 18.01 -2.81 -0.95
N LEU A 316 18.17 -3.57 0.13
CA LEU A 316 17.55 -4.89 0.27
C LEU A 316 16.02 -4.81 0.22
N THR A 317 15.43 -3.81 0.88
CA THR A 317 14.00 -3.51 0.83
C THR A 317 13.51 -3.25 -0.60
N GLN A 318 14.26 -2.44 -1.38
CA GLN A 318 13.88 -2.17 -2.78
C GLN A 318 13.96 -3.42 -3.64
N GLY A 319 15.07 -4.17 -3.54
CA GLY A 319 15.26 -5.38 -4.33
C GLY A 319 14.24 -6.46 -3.99
N THR A 320 14.08 -6.79 -2.71
CA THR A 320 13.16 -7.86 -2.28
C THR A 320 11.71 -7.53 -2.59
N MET A 321 11.21 -6.33 -2.27
CA MET A 321 9.83 -5.95 -2.58
C MET A 321 9.55 -5.95 -4.08
N TYR A 322 10.48 -5.43 -4.89
CA TYR A 322 10.34 -5.46 -6.34
C TYR A 322 10.31 -6.89 -6.89
N LEU A 323 11.22 -7.76 -6.42
CA LEU A 323 11.27 -9.16 -6.83
C LEU A 323 10.01 -9.94 -6.40
N CYS A 324 9.53 -9.77 -5.17
CA CYS A 324 8.29 -10.43 -4.73
C CYS A 324 7.11 -10.09 -5.65
N ILE A 325 6.96 -8.81 -5.99
CA ILE A 325 5.87 -8.36 -6.87
C ILE A 325 6.07 -8.90 -8.29
N ARG A 326 7.27 -8.77 -8.86
CA ARG A 326 7.57 -9.27 -10.21
C ARG A 326 7.44 -10.78 -10.34
N PHE A 327 7.88 -11.53 -9.34
CA PHE A 327 7.73 -12.98 -9.33
C PHE A 327 6.26 -13.37 -9.29
N ALA A 328 5.44 -12.68 -8.50
CA ALA A 328 4.01 -12.95 -8.42
C ALA A 328 3.30 -12.62 -9.75
N THR A 329 3.51 -11.42 -10.30
CA THR A 329 2.74 -10.96 -11.47
C THR A 329 3.26 -11.52 -12.80
N GLU A 330 4.57 -11.68 -12.97
CA GLU A 330 5.16 -12.07 -14.26
C GLU A 330 5.67 -13.51 -14.31
N TRP A 331 6.07 -14.09 -13.17
CA TRP A 331 6.63 -15.45 -13.10
C TRP A 331 5.70 -16.47 -12.44
N ARG A 332 4.53 -15.99 -11.95
CA ARG A 332 3.53 -16.76 -11.21
C ARG A 332 4.14 -17.56 -10.05
N LEU A 333 5.08 -16.93 -9.35
CA LEU A 333 5.83 -17.50 -8.24
C LEU A 333 5.70 -16.62 -7.00
N LEU A 334 5.13 -17.17 -5.96
CA LEU A 334 4.87 -16.49 -4.70
C LEU A 334 6.04 -16.70 -3.74
N THR A 335 6.69 -15.61 -3.33
CA THR A 335 7.79 -15.61 -2.37
C THR A 335 7.61 -14.43 -1.42
N ASN A 336 8.26 -14.49 -0.26
CA ASN A 336 8.31 -13.40 0.70
C ASN A 336 9.72 -12.81 0.83
N ILE A 337 9.79 -11.65 1.48
CA ILE A 337 11.05 -10.92 1.73
C ILE A 337 12.06 -11.84 2.44
N GLN A 338 11.63 -12.52 3.50
CA GLN A 338 12.50 -13.38 4.29
C GLN A 338 13.05 -14.56 3.49
N GLU A 339 12.25 -15.17 2.62
CA GLU A 339 12.67 -16.30 1.78
C GLU A 339 13.75 -15.87 0.78
N LEU A 340 13.58 -14.70 0.15
CA LEU A 340 14.59 -14.13 -0.73
C LEU A 340 15.89 -13.83 0.01
N ILE A 341 15.79 -13.19 1.18
CA ILE A 341 16.97 -12.89 2.01
C ILE A 341 17.71 -14.17 2.35
N GLN A 342 17.00 -15.20 2.82
CA GLN A 342 17.58 -16.51 3.15
C GLN A 342 18.23 -17.17 1.93
N TRP A 343 17.59 -17.11 0.76
CA TRP A 343 18.14 -17.71 -0.47
C TRP A 343 19.46 -17.06 -0.91
N PHE A 344 19.60 -15.74 -0.68
CA PHE A 344 20.79 -14.94 -0.98
C PHE A 344 21.77 -14.80 0.19
N GLN A 345 21.57 -15.48 1.33
CA GLN A 345 22.58 -15.55 2.40
C GLN A 345 23.86 -16.23 1.89
N LYS A 346 23.70 -17.21 1.00
CA LYS A 346 24.80 -17.79 0.23
C LYS A 346 24.90 -17.06 -1.11
N PRO A 347 26.11 -16.63 -1.53
CA PRO A 347 26.29 -16.00 -2.82
C PRO A 347 25.81 -16.88 -3.98
N ARG A 348 25.16 -16.27 -4.97
CA ARG A 348 24.56 -16.93 -6.14
C ARG A 348 25.15 -16.34 -7.41
N THR A 349 25.59 -17.20 -8.32
CA THR A 349 26.02 -16.77 -9.65
C THR A 349 24.83 -16.81 -10.61
N LEU A 350 24.49 -15.68 -11.21
CA LEU A 350 23.47 -15.50 -12.26
C LEU A 350 24.11 -14.71 -13.41
N ASP A 351 24.05 -15.19 -14.65
CA ASP A 351 24.61 -14.53 -15.85
C ASP A 351 25.99 -13.87 -15.64
N ASN A 352 26.98 -14.66 -15.16
CA ASN A 352 28.37 -14.23 -14.88
C ASN A 352 28.56 -13.22 -13.74
N TYR A 353 27.51 -12.92 -12.99
CA TYR A 353 27.59 -12.06 -11.81
C TYR A 353 27.27 -12.84 -10.54
N ARG A 354 28.05 -12.58 -9.50
CA ARG A 354 27.81 -13.06 -8.15
C ARG A 354 26.96 -12.06 -7.36
N TYR A 355 25.84 -12.54 -6.84
CA TYR A 355 24.89 -11.79 -6.05
C TYR A 355 24.85 -12.30 -4.61
N GLU A 356 24.80 -11.40 -3.64
CA GLU A 356 24.67 -11.75 -2.22
C GLU A 356 23.83 -10.71 -1.46
N ALA A 357 23.09 -11.16 -0.46
CA ALA A 357 22.40 -10.28 0.49
C ALA A 357 23.33 -9.97 1.67
N ARG A 358 23.48 -8.68 1.98
CA ARG A 358 24.17 -8.20 3.17
C ARG A 358 23.15 -7.57 4.11
N THR A 359 22.95 -8.19 5.26
CA THR A 359 22.02 -7.72 6.30
C THR A 359 22.78 -6.96 7.38
N SER A 360 22.25 -5.80 7.80
CA SER A 360 22.69 -5.05 8.96
C SER A 360 21.58 -5.03 10.03
N ALA A 361 21.93 -4.72 11.27
CA ALA A 361 20.95 -4.45 12.33
C ALA A 361 20.00 -3.29 11.96
N ARG A 362 20.46 -2.38 11.09
CA ARG A 362 19.63 -1.30 10.55
C ARG A 362 19.18 -1.65 9.13
N GLU A 363 17.87 -1.63 8.90
CA GLU A 363 17.28 -1.99 7.60
C GLU A 363 17.83 -1.13 6.45
N ASN A 364 18.02 0.17 6.69
CA ASN A 364 18.53 1.12 5.69
C ASN A 364 19.98 0.87 5.24
N GLU A 365 20.74 0.08 6.01
CA GLU A 365 22.10 -0.37 5.76
C GLU A 365 22.16 -1.77 5.12
N SER A 366 21.02 -2.44 4.96
CA SER A 366 20.95 -3.75 4.30
C SER A 366 20.84 -3.60 2.78
N TYR A 367 21.60 -4.40 2.02
CA TYR A 367 21.68 -4.29 0.56
C TYR A 367 21.92 -5.62 -0.15
N PHE A 368 21.52 -5.69 -1.41
CA PHE A 368 22.09 -6.64 -2.37
C PHE A 368 23.34 -6.03 -2.99
N VAL A 369 24.36 -6.85 -3.25
CA VAL A 369 25.55 -6.46 -4.02
C VAL A 369 25.75 -7.43 -5.19
N ARG A 370 26.17 -6.88 -6.32
CA ARG A 370 26.50 -7.60 -7.56
C ARG A 370 28.00 -7.46 -7.84
N ARG A 371 28.72 -8.56 -8.04
CA ARG A 371 30.15 -8.57 -8.41
C ARG A 371 30.32 -9.35 -9.71
N HIS A 372 31.18 -8.86 -10.60
CA HIS A 372 31.57 -9.66 -11.76
C HIS A 372 32.42 -10.84 -11.25
N GLU A 373 32.14 -12.05 -11.73
CA GLU A 373 33.04 -13.20 -11.49
C GLU A 373 34.19 -13.26 -12.48
#